data_AF-A0A9E4GJC2-F1
#
_entry.id   AF-A0A9E4GJC2-F1
#
_cell.length_a   1.000
_cell.length_b   1.000
_cell.length_c   1.000
_cell.angle_alpha   90.00
_cell.angle_beta   90.00
_cell.angle_gamma   90.00
#
_symmetry.space_group_name_H-M   'P 1'
#
loop_
_entity.id
_entity.type
_entity.pdbx_description
1 polymer ?
#
loop_
_entity_poly.entity_id
_entity_poly.type
_entity_poly.pdbx_seq_one_letter_code
_entity_poly.pdbx_strand_id
1 'polypeptide(L)'
;MSDILTDGYVSADGHVVEPADLWTTRMDRRFRDRAPRIESRPEADYYVIDGLAPFAVGLEGVTMEDKIAGEITTVVGHRHAETRPGAWDPQARLADQQLDHLRAEMLYPGAFGLQFWTITDAEYQRECFRVYNDWLSEFCAAAPDRLLGAGLLPFRGPIAWACEEARRAADTGLRSLSIPADIADQSYADPEFIPLWETLQDLGLPVSIHSGTTTGEPFATKFERIGMGMGIVNTKISLPMNVLAGLIWGAVPQRYPRLRFVIVEGGIGWIASLLGLMDHWWTDHYRWMEPKLNELPSSYFRRQFWATFEDDRAG
;
A
#
# COMPACT_ATOMS: atom_id res chain seq x y z
N MET A 1 -13.27 -25.95 12.22
CA MET A 1 -12.13 -25.70 11.29
C MET A 1 -12.26 -26.51 10.00
N SER A 2 -13.47 -26.90 9.56
CA SER A 2 -13.66 -27.78 8.39
C SER A 2 -14.20 -27.11 7.13
N ASP A 3 -14.58 -25.83 7.18
CA ASP A 3 -15.20 -25.12 6.03
C ASP A 3 -14.27 -24.12 5.33
N ILE A 4 -13.08 -23.85 5.88
CA ILE A 4 -12.12 -22.90 5.27
C ILE A 4 -11.41 -23.52 4.06
N LEU A 5 -11.18 -24.84 4.09
CA LEU A 5 -10.48 -25.54 3.01
C LEU A 5 -11.37 -25.82 1.79
N THR A 6 -12.69 -25.70 1.91
CA THR A 6 -13.62 -25.97 0.79
C THR A 6 -13.81 -24.77 -0.14
N ASP A 7 -13.59 -23.54 0.36
CA ASP A 7 -13.83 -22.30 -0.40
C ASP A 7 -12.55 -21.56 -0.83
N GLY A 8 -11.35 -22.05 -0.47
CA GLY A 8 -10.06 -21.42 -0.76
C GLY A 8 -9.77 -20.16 0.07
N TYR A 9 -8.49 -19.77 0.16
CA TYR A 9 -8.07 -18.58 0.91
C TYR A 9 -8.28 -17.30 0.10
N VAL A 10 -8.47 -16.16 0.78
CA VAL A 10 -8.36 -14.85 0.15
C VAL A 10 -7.06 -14.22 0.62
N SER A 11 -6.12 -13.99 -0.29
CA SER A 11 -4.93 -13.20 0.03
C SER A 11 -5.32 -11.74 0.13
N ALA A 12 -5.03 -11.12 1.27
CA ALA A 12 -5.33 -9.71 1.51
C ALA A 12 -4.19 -8.77 1.05
N ASP A 13 -3.09 -9.36 0.57
CA ASP A 13 -1.86 -8.66 0.23
C ASP A 13 -1.07 -9.43 -0.83
N GLY A 14 -1.27 -9.04 -2.09
CA GLY A 14 -0.53 -9.53 -3.23
C GLY A 14 0.01 -8.36 -4.04
N HIS A 15 1.16 -8.53 -4.67
CA HIS A 15 1.78 -7.50 -5.49
C HIS A 15 1.76 -7.88 -6.96
N VAL A 16 1.38 -6.91 -7.80
CA VAL A 16 1.74 -6.97 -9.22
C VAL A 16 3.14 -6.41 -9.41
N VAL A 17 3.83 -6.79 -10.47
CA VAL A 17 5.05 -6.11 -10.93
C VAL A 17 4.70 -5.48 -12.26
N GLU A 18 4.75 -4.16 -12.33
CA GLU A 18 4.24 -3.44 -13.49
C GLU A 18 5.02 -3.79 -14.77
N PRO A 19 4.36 -3.81 -15.94
CA PRO A 19 5.04 -3.99 -17.23
C PRO A 19 6.15 -2.95 -17.41
N ALA A 20 7.30 -3.38 -17.93
CA ALA A 20 8.48 -2.53 -18.08
C ALA A 20 8.23 -1.26 -18.94
N ASP A 21 7.25 -1.33 -19.85
CA ASP A 21 6.87 -0.27 -20.78
C ASP A 21 5.56 0.45 -20.40
N LEU A 22 5.00 0.16 -19.22
CA LEU A 22 3.68 0.66 -18.80
C LEU A 22 3.58 2.18 -18.93
N TRP A 23 4.48 2.92 -18.29
CA TRP A 23 4.44 4.37 -18.31
C TRP A 23 5.02 4.99 -19.58
N THR A 24 6.07 4.40 -20.15
CA THR A 24 6.71 4.92 -21.38
C THR A 24 5.74 4.91 -22.57
N THR A 25 4.78 3.99 -22.58
CA THR A 25 3.76 3.87 -23.63
C THR A 25 2.47 4.64 -23.33
N ARG A 26 2.06 4.74 -22.06
CA ARG A 26 0.73 5.26 -21.68
C ARG A 26 0.68 6.67 -21.10
N MET A 27 1.79 7.23 -20.64
CA MET A 27 1.79 8.59 -20.07
C MET A 27 1.50 9.67 -21.11
N ASP A 28 0.92 10.78 -20.64
CA ASP A 28 0.83 12.05 -21.37
C ASP A 28 2.20 12.43 -21.96
N ARG A 29 2.19 12.93 -23.20
CA ARG A 29 3.39 13.35 -23.94
C ARG A 29 4.25 14.33 -23.14
N ARG A 30 3.65 15.17 -22.30
CA ARG A 30 4.37 16.14 -21.45
C ARG A 30 5.35 15.48 -20.46
N PHE A 31 5.11 14.23 -20.07
CA PHE A 31 5.93 13.50 -19.10
C PHE A 31 6.75 12.36 -19.71
N ARG A 32 6.60 12.07 -21.01
CA ARG A 32 7.18 10.88 -21.66
C ARG A 32 8.70 10.79 -21.52
N ASP A 33 9.40 11.93 -21.62
CA ASP A 33 10.88 11.99 -21.52
C ASP A 33 11.38 11.64 -20.10
N ARG A 34 10.50 11.70 -19.10
CA ARG A 34 10.79 11.39 -17.71
C ARG A 34 9.93 10.26 -17.15
N ALA A 35 9.25 9.50 -18.01
CA ALA A 35 8.38 8.42 -17.58
C ALA A 35 9.14 7.40 -16.70
N PRO A 36 8.49 6.85 -15.67
CA PRO A 36 9.02 5.71 -14.95
C PRO A 36 9.39 4.60 -15.94
N ARG A 37 10.60 4.08 -15.83
CA ARG A 37 11.11 3.02 -16.70
C ARG A 37 12.03 2.05 -15.95
N ILE A 38 12.23 0.89 -16.56
CA ILE A 38 13.26 -0.06 -16.17
C ILE A 38 14.50 0.20 -17.02
N GLU A 39 15.65 0.34 -16.36
CA GLU A 39 16.96 0.50 -17.00
C GLU A 39 17.82 -0.73 -16.73
N SER A 40 18.18 -1.46 -17.80
CA SER A 40 19.09 -2.59 -17.69
C SER A 40 20.55 -2.14 -17.60
N ARG A 41 21.24 -2.58 -16.55
CA ARG A 41 22.70 -2.42 -16.35
C ARG A 41 23.39 -3.77 -16.40
N PRO A 42 24.73 -3.87 -16.53
CA PRO A 42 25.42 -5.15 -16.60
C PRO A 42 25.10 -6.10 -15.43
N GLU A 43 24.90 -5.55 -14.24
CA GLU A 43 24.69 -6.28 -12.98
C GLU A 43 23.23 -6.63 -12.67
N ALA A 44 22.27 -5.79 -13.06
CA ALA A 44 20.85 -5.95 -12.70
C ALA A 44 19.97 -5.00 -13.54
N ASP A 45 18.66 -5.14 -13.38
CA ASP A 45 17.72 -4.10 -13.81
C ASP A 45 17.39 -3.15 -12.66
N TYR A 46 17.15 -1.88 -13.00
CA TYR A 46 16.85 -0.84 -12.02
C TYR A 46 15.54 -0.13 -12.37
N TYR A 47 14.72 0.12 -11.35
CA TYR A 47 13.62 1.06 -11.44
C TYR A 47 14.17 2.48 -11.45
N VAL A 48 13.76 3.26 -12.44
CA VAL A 48 14.14 4.67 -12.59
C VAL A 48 12.88 5.52 -12.58
N ILE A 49 12.74 6.33 -11.53
CA ILE A 49 11.67 7.33 -11.36
C ILE A 49 12.35 8.70 -11.33
N ASP A 50 11.87 9.65 -12.14
CA ASP A 50 12.39 11.01 -12.14
C ASP A 50 12.36 11.63 -10.73
N GLY A 51 13.48 12.18 -10.30
CA GLY A 51 13.65 12.77 -8.97
C GLY A 51 14.04 11.79 -7.85
N LEU A 52 14.10 10.47 -8.11
CA LEU A 52 14.50 9.46 -7.13
C LEU A 52 15.80 8.76 -7.53
N ALA A 53 16.55 8.27 -6.53
CA ALA A 53 17.71 7.42 -6.77
C ALA A 53 17.24 6.07 -7.37
N PRO A 54 17.89 5.56 -8.44
CA PRO A 54 17.55 4.26 -8.98
C PRO A 54 17.71 3.15 -7.93
N PHE A 55 16.77 2.23 -7.89
CA PHE A 55 16.78 1.08 -6.98
C PHE A 55 16.58 -0.22 -7.77
N ALA A 56 17.17 -1.30 -7.30
CA ALA A 56 17.21 -2.55 -8.04
C ALA A 56 15.82 -3.20 -8.12
N VAL A 57 15.54 -3.80 -9.27
CA VAL A 57 14.49 -4.80 -9.43
C VAL A 57 14.90 -6.03 -8.62
N GLY A 58 13.95 -6.68 -7.92
CA GLY A 58 14.23 -7.94 -7.23
C GLY A 58 13.73 -8.05 -5.79
N LEU A 59 13.10 -7.02 -5.23
CA LEU A 59 12.47 -7.16 -3.90
C LEU A 59 11.20 -8.04 -3.94
N GLU A 60 10.57 -8.18 -5.10
CA GLU A 60 9.15 -8.57 -5.22
C GLU A 60 8.89 -9.78 -6.11
N GLY A 61 9.85 -10.14 -6.95
CA GLY A 61 9.73 -11.24 -7.91
C GLY A 61 10.38 -12.55 -7.45
N VAL A 62 10.95 -12.55 -6.26
CA VAL A 62 11.75 -13.66 -5.71
C VAL A 62 10.94 -14.46 -4.69
N THR A 63 10.99 -15.79 -4.79
CA THR A 63 10.22 -16.65 -3.90
C THR A 63 10.79 -16.61 -2.48
N MET A 64 9.91 -16.73 -1.49
CA MET A 64 10.32 -16.77 -0.08
C MET A 64 11.17 -18.01 0.19
N GLU A 65 10.91 -19.11 -0.52
CA GLU A 65 11.70 -20.34 -0.48
C GLU A 65 13.16 -20.11 -0.86
N ASP A 66 13.43 -19.37 -1.95
CA ASP A 66 14.80 -19.07 -2.40
C ASP A 66 15.55 -18.20 -1.37
N LYS A 67 14.83 -17.28 -0.72
CA LYS A 67 15.39 -16.47 0.39
C LYS A 67 15.74 -17.33 1.60
N ILE A 68 14.83 -18.22 2.02
CA ILE A 68 15.04 -19.12 3.16
C ILE A 68 16.15 -20.14 2.88
N ALA A 69 16.24 -20.65 1.65
CA ALA A 69 17.29 -21.56 1.22
C ALA A 69 18.68 -20.89 1.14
N GLY A 70 18.74 -19.57 1.23
CA GLY A 70 19.97 -18.79 1.15
C GLY A 70 20.49 -18.61 -0.28
N GLU A 71 19.66 -18.88 -1.28
CA GLU A 71 20.00 -18.69 -2.69
C GLU A 71 20.02 -17.20 -3.06
N ILE A 72 19.24 -16.39 -2.33
CA ILE A 72 19.21 -14.94 -2.47
C ILE A 72 19.99 -14.30 -1.33
N THR A 73 21.16 -13.79 -1.66
CA THR A 73 22.09 -13.17 -0.70
C THR A 73 22.20 -11.64 -0.85
N THR A 74 21.54 -11.09 -1.86
CA THR A 74 21.57 -9.66 -2.22
C THR A 74 20.24 -9.26 -2.84
N VAL A 75 19.83 -8.00 -2.63
CA VAL A 75 18.66 -7.39 -3.28
C VAL A 75 18.97 -6.88 -4.70
N VAL A 76 20.25 -6.86 -5.07
CA VAL A 76 20.75 -6.52 -6.41
C VAL A 76 21.14 -7.80 -7.13
N GLY A 77 20.84 -7.88 -8.43
CA GLY A 77 21.25 -9.00 -9.29
C GLY A 77 20.12 -9.61 -10.11
N HIS A 78 18.89 -9.10 -9.95
CA HIS A 78 17.72 -9.61 -10.63
C HIS A 78 17.36 -8.79 -11.87
N ARG A 79 16.70 -9.46 -12.81
CA ARG A 79 16.11 -8.85 -14.01
C ARG A 79 14.60 -8.85 -13.90
N HIS A 80 13.95 -7.86 -14.50
CA HIS A 80 12.49 -7.83 -14.58
C HIS A 80 11.94 -9.09 -15.27
N ALA A 81 12.62 -9.55 -16.32
CA ALA A 81 12.26 -10.76 -17.06
C ALA A 81 12.35 -12.07 -16.27
N GLU A 82 13.01 -12.08 -15.10
CA GLU A 82 13.09 -13.26 -14.20
C GLU A 82 11.89 -13.36 -13.27
N THR A 83 11.09 -12.30 -13.14
CA THR A 83 9.88 -12.31 -12.33
C THR A 83 8.84 -13.23 -12.97
N ARG A 84 8.06 -13.94 -12.14
CA ARG A 84 7.01 -14.83 -12.63
C ARG A 84 6.01 -14.05 -13.51
N PRO A 85 5.58 -14.59 -14.66
CA PRO A 85 4.63 -13.90 -15.54
C PRO A 85 3.34 -13.46 -14.86
N GLY A 86 2.87 -14.20 -13.83
CA GLY A 86 1.70 -13.82 -13.03
C GLY A 86 1.82 -12.46 -12.35
N ALA A 87 3.01 -11.86 -12.28
CA ALA A 87 3.20 -10.51 -11.79
C ALA A 87 2.59 -9.43 -12.71
N TRP A 88 2.49 -9.64 -14.03
CA TRP A 88 1.91 -8.68 -14.99
C TRP A 88 0.92 -9.28 -15.98
N ASP A 89 0.83 -10.60 -16.09
CA ASP A 89 -0.17 -11.31 -16.89
C ASP A 89 -1.30 -11.87 -16.00
N PRO A 90 -2.55 -11.41 -16.15
CA PRO A 90 -3.64 -11.83 -15.29
C PRO A 90 -4.02 -13.31 -15.49
N GLN A 91 -3.82 -13.90 -16.68
CA GLN A 91 -4.10 -15.33 -16.89
C GLN A 91 -3.06 -16.20 -16.19
N ALA A 92 -1.79 -15.79 -16.23
CA ALA A 92 -0.74 -16.45 -15.46
C ALA A 92 -0.98 -16.30 -13.95
N ARG A 93 -1.45 -15.12 -13.48
CA ARG A 93 -1.82 -14.91 -12.07
C ARG A 93 -2.92 -15.85 -11.61
N LEU A 94 -3.94 -16.11 -12.45
CA LEU A 94 -5.02 -17.03 -12.10
C LEU A 94 -4.54 -18.48 -11.95
N ALA A 95 -3.50 -18.86 -12.69
CA ALA A 95 -2.83 -20.16 -12.54
C ALA A 95 -2.01 -20.20 -11.25
N ASP A 96 -1.29 -19.13 -10.92
CA ASP A 96 -0.55 -19.02 -9.64
C ASP A 96 -1.52 -19.11 -8.44
N GLN A 97 -2.67 -18.42 -8.48
CA GLN A 97 -3.72 -18.56 -7.46
C GLN A 97 -4.22 -20.01 -7.30
N GLN A 98 -4.24 -20.81 -8.36
CA GLN A 98 -4.64 -22.23 -8.26
C GLN A 98 -3.58 -23.07 -7.56
N LEU A 99 -2.29 -22.77 -7.78
CA LEU A 99 -1.17 -23.44 -7.10
C LEU A 99 -1.21 -23.17 -5.59
N ASP A 100 -1.53 -21.93 -5.21
CA ASP A 100 -1.55 -21.48 -3.81
C ASP A 100 -2.91 -21.66 -3.12
N HIS A 101 -3.87 -22.30 -3.80
CA HIS A 101 -5.24 -22.51 -3.30
C HIS A 101 -5.97 -21.21 -2.90
N LEU A 102 -5.70 -20.12 -3.63
CA LEU A 102 -6.35 -18.83 -3.48
C LEU A 102 -7.64 -18.76 -4.30
N ARG A 103 -8.73 -18.39 -3.62
CA ARG A 103 -10.00 -18.02 -4.25
C ARG A 103 -9.92 -16.63 -4.88
N ALA A 104 -9.32 -15.69 -4.18
CA ALA A 104 -9.17 -14.31 -4.61
C ALA A 104 -7.94 -13.66 -3.97
N GLU A 105 -7.52 -12.53 -4.50
CA GLU A 105 -6.38 -11.76 -4.01
C GLU A 105 -6.64 -10.26 -4.17
N MET A 106 -6.27 -9.49 -3.14
CA MET A 106 -6.13 -8.03 -3.23
C MET A 106 -4.73 -7.68 -3.75
N LEU A 107 -4.68 -6.86 -4.79
CA LEU A 107 -3.49 -6.50 -5.54
C LEU A 107 -3.07 -5.05 -5.31
N TYR A 108 -1.86 -4.88 -4.83
CA TYR A 108 -1.14 -3.62 -4.64
C TYR A 108 -0.05 -3.46 -5.71
N PRO A 109 0.45 -2.24 -5.94
CA PRO A 109 1.57 -2.00 -6.85
C PRO A 109 2.81 -2.75 -6.41
N GLY A 110 3.73 -2.94 -7.34
CA GLY A 110 5.08 -3.31 -7.01
C GLY A 110 5.82 -2.13 -6.36
N ALA A 111 7.09 -2.32 -6.12
CA ALA A 111 8.03 -1.45 -5.44
C ALA A 111 8.18 -0.22 -6.29
N PHE A 112 8.00 -0.38 -7.61
CA PHE A 112 7.91 0.71 -8.54
C PHE A 112 6.77 1.68 -8.17
N GLY A 113 5.53 1.22 -8.15
CA GLY A 113 4.36 2.05 -7.82
C GLY A 113 4.29 2.47 -6.35
N LEU A 114 4.75 1.65 -5.41
CA LEU A 114 4.81 1.98 -3.98
C LEU A 114 5.67 3.21 -3.70
N GLN A 115 6.71 3.47 -4.50
CA GLN A 115 7.56 4.65 -4.31
C GLN A 115 6.94 5.96 -4.83
N PHE A 116 5.82 5.93 -5.56
CA PHE A 116 5.28 7.13 -6.22
C PHE A 116 4.85 8.24 -5.28
N TRP A 117 4.47 7.92 -4.03
CA TRP A 117 4.14 8.94 -3.04
C TRP A 117 5.31 9.87 -2.67
N THR A 118 6.55 9.44 -2.90
CA THR A 118 7.76 10.24 -2.66
C THR A 118 8.10 11.20 -3.80
N ILE A 119 7.40 11.10 -4.94
CA ILE A 119 7.55 12.04 -6.06
C ILE A 119 7.13 13.45 -5.61
N THR A 120 7.99 14.44 -5.85
CA THR A 120 7.78 15.82 -5.38
C THR A 120 7.04 16.71 -6.40
N ASP A 121 7.06 16.35 -7.68
CA ASP A 121 6.28 16.98 -8.75
C ASP A 121 4.85 16.45 -8.74
N ALA A 122 3.89 17.32 -8.37
CA ALA A 122 2.50 16.93 -8.14
C ALA A 122 1.77 16.50 -9.42
N GLU A 123 2.02 17.14 -10.57
CA GLU A 123 1.33 16.79 -11.82
C GLU A 123 1.89 15.47 -12.37
N TYR A 124 3.21 15.29 -12.28
CA TYR A 124 3.86 14.04 -12.66
C TYR A 124 3.41 12.87 -11.76
N GLN A 125 3.37 13.07 -10.44
CA GLN A 125 2.85 12.07 -9.50
C GLN A 125 1.40 11.66 -9.85
N ARG A 126 0.54 12.66 -10.08
CA ARG A 126 -0.87 12.41 -10.45
C ARG A 126 -0.97 11.56 -11.71
N GLU A 127 -0.17 11.85 -12.73
CA GLU A 127 -0.16 11.08 -13.98
C GLU A 127 0.35 9.65 -13.78
N CYS A 128 1.40 9.44 -12.99
CA CYS A 128 1.92 8.11 -12.66
C CYS A 128 0.84 7.23 -12.01
N PHE A 129 0.09 7.78 -11.04
CA PHE A 129 -1.01 7.09 -10.39
C PHE A 129 -2.18 6.80 -11.34
N ARG A 130 -2.54 7.77 -12.19
CA ARG A 130 -3.62 7.58 -13.18
C ARG A 130 -3.32 6.40 -14.11
N VAL A 131 -2.10 6.37 -14.68
CA VAL A 131 -1.65 5.29 -15.59
C VAL A 131 -1.63 3.94 -14.88
N TYR A 132 -1.14 3.89 -13.63
CA TYR A 132 -1.15 2.68 -12.83
C TYR A 132 -2.57 2.17 -12.57
N ASN A 133 -3.47 3.05 -12.10
CA ASN A 133 -4.85 2.68 -11.78
C ASN A 133 -5.64 2.22 -13.02
N ASP A 134 -5.40 2.85 -14.18
CA ASP A 134 -5.98 2.43 -15.46
C ASP A 134 -5.56 0.99 -15.79
N TRP A 135 -4.26 0.71 -15.72
CA TRP A 135 -3.74 -0.61 -16.01
C TRP A 135 -4.15 -1.67 -14.98
N LEU A 136 -4.15 -1.35 -13.68
CA LEU A 136 -4.58 -2.29 -12.66
C LEU A 136 -6.06 -2.67 -12.81
N SER A 137 -6.90 -1.70 -13.19
CA SER A 137 -8.31 -1.97 -13.52
C SER A 137 -8.43 -2.94 -14.70
N GLU A 138 -7.66 -2.73 -15.78
CA GLU A 138 -7.60 -3.64 -16.94
C GLU A 138 -7.12 -5.04 -16.53
N PHE A 139 -6.09 -5.14 -15.69
CA PHE A 139 -5.56 -6.39 -15.17
C PHE A 139 -6.64 -7.15 -14.38
N CYS A 140 -7.33 -6.46 -13.47
CA CYS A 140 -8.38 -7.06 -12.63
C CYS A 140 -9.63 -7.45 -13.43
N ALA A 141 -9.93 -6.76 -14.53
CA ALA A 141 -11.07 -7.04 -15.39
C ALA A 141 -11.02 -8.44 -16.04
N ALA A 142 -9.85 -9.09 -16.08
CA ALA A 142 -9.71 -10.47 -16.54
C ALA A 142 -10.45 -11.50 -15.66
N ALA A 143 -10.60 -11.24 -14.36
CA ALA A 143 -11.34 -12.07 -13.41
C ALA A 143 -11.75 -11.23 -12.18
N PRO A 144 -12.77 -10.35 -12.29
CA PRO A 144 -13.07 -9.31 -11.29
C PRO A 144 -13.64 -9.82 -9.96
N ASP A 145 -13.92 -11.12 -9.87
CA ASP A 145 -14.31 -11.84 -8.66
C ASP A 145 -13.11 -12.50 -7.94
N ARG A 146 -11.95 -12.58 -8.61
CA ARG A 146 -10.71 -13.21 -8.10
C ARG A 146 -9.52 -12.26 -8.01
N LEU A 147 -9.47 -11.24 -8.85
CA LEU A 147 -8.42 -10.23 -8.91
C LEU A 147 -9.02 -8.89 -8.48
N LEU A 148 -8.63 -8.42 -7.29
CA LEU A 148 -9.19 -7.22 -6.69
C LEU A 148 -8.09 -6.17 -6.59
N GLY A 149 -8.20 -5.03 -7.28
CA GLY A 149 -7.14 -4.01 -7.27
C GLY A 149 -7.35 -2.90 -6.24
N ALA A 150 -6.26 -2.41 -5.66
CA ALA A 150 -6.22 -1.20 -4.85
C ALA A 150 -5.82 0.03 -5.69
N GLY A 151 -6.74 0.99 -5.82
CA GLY A 151 -6.50 2.25 -6.52
C GLY A 151 -5.68 3.22 -5.67
N LEU A 152 -4.56 3.69 -6.19
CA LEU A 152 -3.64 4.58 -5.49
C LEU A 152 -4.09 6.04 -5.63
N LEU A 153 -4.05 6.80 -4.54
CA LEU A 153 -4.47 8.20 -4.53
C LEU A 153 -3.27 9.16 -4.47
N PRO A 154 -3.20 10.21 -5.30
CA PRO A 154 -2.14 11.22 -5.24
C PRO A 154 -2.25 12.08 -3.98
N PHE A 155 -1.11 12.37 -3.33
CA PHE A 155 -1.05 13.15 -2.07
C PHE A 155 -0.16 14.39 -2.15
N ARG A 156 0.54 14.62 -3.27
CA ARG A 156 1.46 15.76 -3.41
C ARG A 156 0.76 17.06 -3.84
N GLY A 157 -0.31 16.97 -4.62
CA GLY A 157 -1.08 18.10 -5.13
C GLY A 157 -2.30 18.42 -4.26
N PRO A 158 -3.21 19.29 -4.74
CA PRO A 158 -4.48 19.57 -4.06
C PRO A 158 -5.25 18.29 -3.76
N ILE A 159 -5.76 18.15 -2.53
CA ILE A 159 -6.50 16.95 -2.08
C ILE A 159 -7.73 16.61 -2.94
N ALA A 160 -8.29 17.61 -3.65
CA ALA A 160 -9.35 17.42 -4.62
C ALA A 160 -8.97 16.43 -5.73
N TRP A 161 -7.69 16.37 -6.12
CA TRP A 161 -7.20 15.40 -7.11
C TRP A 161 -7.25 13.97 -6.57
N ALA A 162 -6.99 13.77 -5.27
CA ALA A 162 -7.19 12.48 -4.62
C ALA A 162 -8.67 12.07 -4.61
N CYS A 163 -9.57 13.03 -4.38
CA CYS A 163 -11.01 12.79 -4.39
C CYS A 163 -11.53 12.42 -5.79
N GLU A 164 -11.06 13.12 -6.82
CA GLU A 164 -11.37 12.82 -8.23
C GLU A 164 -10.89 11.42 -8.61
N GLU A 165 -9.63 11.09 -8.27
CA GLU A 165 -9.05 9.79 -8.56
C GLU A 165 -9.72 8.66 -7.79
N ALA A 166 -10.14 8.90 -6.54
CA ALA A 166 -10.91 7.93 -5.75
C ALA A 166 -12.22 7.54 -6.42
N ARG A 167 -12.97 8.53 -6.95
CA ARG A 167 -14.23 8.27 -7.68
C ARG A 167 -13.95 7.49 -8.97
N ARG A 168 -12.94 7.90 -9.73
CA ARG A 168 -12.54 7.24 -10.97
C ARG A 168 -12.09 5.79 -10.75
N ALA A 169 -11.28 5.54 -9.72
CA ALA A 169 -10.85 4.20 -9.32
C ALA A 169 -12.04 3.31 -8.93
N ALA A 170 -13.00 3.85 -8.17
CA ALA A 170 -14.22 3.13 -7.82
C ALA A 170 -15.08 2.80 -9.06
N ASP A 171 -15.26 3.76 -9.96
CA ASP A 171 -16.07 3.61 -11.19
C ASP A 171 -15.47 2.58 -12.17
N THR A 172 -14.15 2.39 -12.12
CA THR A 172 -13.41 1.42 -12.95
C THR A 172 -13.30 0.02 -12.31
N GLY A 173 -13.98 -0.21 -11.17
CA GLY A 173 -14.10 -1.52 -10.56
C GLY A 173 -12.98 -1.90 -9.58
N LEU A 174 -12.07 -0.98 -9.25
CA LEU A 174 -11.11 -1.19 -8.16
C LEU A 174 -11.85 -1.32 -6.83
N ARG A 175 -11.32 -2.16 -5.94
CA ARG A 175 -12.04 -2.67 -4.75
C ARG A 175 -11.51 -2.13 -3.43
N SER A 176 -10.41 -1.41 -3.46
CA SER A 176 -9.88 -0.63 -2.35
C SER A 176 -9.28 0.68 -2.86
N LEU A 177 -9.14 1.66 -1.97
CA LEU A 177 -8.49 2.93 -2.24
C LEU A 177 -7.31 3.10 -1.28
N SER A 178 -6.10 3.23 -1.81
CA SER A 178 -4.88 3.25 -1.03
C SER A 178 -4.36 4.65 -0.79
N ILE A 179 -3.98 4.91 0.45
CA ILE A 179 -3.32 6.15 0.91
C ILE A 179 -1.97 5.79 1.56
N PRO A 180 -1.01 6.71 1.62
CA PRO A 180 0.32 6.41 2.16
C PRO A 180 0.29 6.16 3.68
N ALA A 181 1.12 5.26 4.18
CA ALA A 181 1.25 5.00 5.62
C ALA A 181 1.90 6.16 6.38
N ASP A 182 2.66 6.99 5.70
CA ASP A 182 3.34 8.16 6.26
C ASP A 182 3.13 9.38 5.38
N ILE A 183 2.67 10.48 5.96
CA ILE A 183 2.47 11.77 5.28
C ILE A 183 3.45 12.84 5.77
N ALA A 184 4.65 12.38 6.19
CA ALA A 184 5.72 13.22 6.72
C ALA A 184 5.26 14.02 7.95
N ASP A 185 5.34 15.36 7.88
CA ASP A 185 5.02 16.23 9.01
C ASP A 185 3.51 16.58 9.10
N GLN A 186 2.67 16.02 8.22
CA GLN A 186 1.23 16.28 8.21
C GLN A 186 0.46 15.28 9.09
N SER A 187 -0.78 15.62 9.42
CA SER A 187 -1.69 14.73 10.14
C SER A 187 -2.92 14.41 9.30
N TYR A 188 -3.30 13.14 9.27
CA TYR A 188 -4.56 12.71 8.63
C TYR A 188 -5.81 13.33 9.29
N ALA A 189 -5.65 13.93 10.48
CA ALA A 189 -6.69 14.69 11.16
C ALA A 189 -6.84 16.14 10.65
N ASP A 190 -5.89 16.62 9.85
CA ASP A 190 -5.85 18.00 9.38
C ASP A 190 -7.08 18.35 8.53
N PRO A 191 -7.60 19.59 8.61
CA PRO A 191 -8.79 20.00 7.86
C PRO A 191 -8.69 19.81 6.35
N GLU A 192 -7.47 19.83 5.80
CA GLU A 192 -7.21 19.56 4.38
C GLU A 192 -7.72 18.18 3.95
N PHE A 193 -7.70 17.17 4.82
CA PHE A 193 -8.15 15.82 4.48
C PHE A 193 -9.66 15.60 4.65
N ILE A 194 -10.42 16.58 5.15
CA ILE A 194 -11.88 16.46 5.33
C ILE A 194 -12.58 16.05 4.02
N PRO A 195 -12.35 16.70 2.86
CA PRO A 195 -13.01 16.32 1.61
C PRO A 195 -12.67 14.90 1.15
N LEU A 196 -11.45 14.44 1.44
CA LEU A 196 -11.04 13.07 1.15
C LEU A 196 -11.86 12.08 1.99
N TRP A 197 -11.95 12.30 3.30
CA TRP A 197 -12.71 11.40 4.17
C TRP A 197 -14.20 11.35 3.85
N GLU A 198 -14.80 12.49 3.53
CA GLU A 198 -16.19 12.55 3.03
C GLU A 198 -16.34 11.73 1.75
N THR A 199 -15.43 11.93 0.78
CA THR A 199 -15.44 11.19 -0.49
C THR A 199 -15.29 9.68 -0.29
N LEU A 200 -14.30 9.25 0.50
CA LEU A 200 -14.05 7.83 0.77
C LEU A 200 -15.23 7.18 1.49
N GLN A 201 -15.87 7.89 2.43
CA GLN A 201 -17.03 7.38 3.14
C GLN A 201 -18.25 7.22 2.23
N ASP A 202 -18.45 8.13 1.29
CA ASP A 202 -19.55 8.06 0.32
C ASP A 202 -19.35 6.92 -0.68
N LEU A 203 -18.11 6.67 -1.10
CA LEU A 203 -17.77 5.56 -1.99
C LEU A 203 -17.93 4.19 -1.31
N GLY A 204 -17.76 4.12 0.02
CA GLY A 204 -17.99 2.90 0.80
C GLY A 204 -16.97 1.78 0.55
N LEU A 205 -15.91 2.04 -0.22
CA LEU A 205 -14.79 1.12 -0.41
C LEU A 205 -13.87 1.14 0.82
N PRO A 206 -13.19 0.02 1.14
CA PRO A 206 -12.15 0.01 2.14
C PRO A 206 -10.99 0.93 1.73
N VAL A 207 -10.34 1.50 2.74
CA VAL A 207 -9.13 2.32 2.62
C VAL A 207 -7.93 1.48 3.04
N SER A 208 -7.07 1.14 2.10
CA SER A 208 -5.84 0.40 2.39
C SER A 208 -4.71 1.35 2.74
N ILE A 209 -3.90 0.96 3.72
CA ILE A 209 -2.73 1.71 4.17
C ILE A 209 -1.56 0.72 4.15
N HIS A 210 -0.85 0.69 3.03
CA HIS A 210 0.23 -0.25 2.80
C HIS A 210 1.51 0.21 3.48
N SER A 211 2.16 -0.69 4.20
CA SER A 211 3.49 -0.44 4.75
C SER A 211 4.48 -0.04 3.65
N GLY A 212 5.57 0.63 4.00
CA GLY A 212 6.57 1.00 2.99
C GLY A 212 6.10 2.07 1.99
N THR A 213 5.12 2.89 2.38
CA THR A 213 4.67 4.05 1.59
C THR A 213 4.80 5.34 2.41
N THR A 214 5.33 6.39 1.81
CA THR A 214 5.53 7.70 2.47
C THR A 214 5.47 8.85 1.46
N THR A 215 4.99 10.02 1.88
CA THR A 215 5.16 11.29 1.14
C THR A 215 6.43 12.05 1.52
N GLY A 216 7.18 11.53 2.49
CA GLY A 216 8.41 12.11 2.99
C GLY A 216 9.64 11.58 2.25
N GLU A 217 10.66 11.24 3.02
CA GLU A 217 11.93 10.77 2.48
C GLU A 217 11.82 9.37 1.86
N PRO A 218 12.40 9.13 0.67
CA PRO A 218 12.46 7.80 0.06
C PRO A 218 13.11 6.73 0.94
N PHE A 219 12.60 5.50 0.88
CA PHE A 219 13.07 4.40 1.72
C PHE A 219 14.54 4.05 1.48
N ALA A 220 15.01 4.05 0.23
CA ALA A 220 16.42 3.79 -0.08
C ALA A 220 17.35 4.73 0.70
N THR A 221 17.07 6.04 0.66
CA THR A 221 17.83 7.06 1.38
C THR A 221 17.72 6.89 2.90
N LYS A 222 16.50 6.61 3.40
CA LYS A 222 16.28 6.38 4.84
C LYS A 222 17.06 5.15 5.34
N PHE A 223 17.04 4.06 4.59
CA PHE A 223 17.68 2.78 4.95
C PHE A 223 19.19 2.86 4.90
N GLU A 224 19.76 3.62 3.96
CA GLU A 224 21.20 3.94 3.94
C GLU A 224 21.63 4.65 5.23
N ARG A 225 20.80 5.58 5.72
CA ARG A 225 21.12 6.35 6.94
C ARG A 225 21.00 5.53 8.22
N ILE A 226 19.95 4.73 8.37
CA ILE A 226 19.65 4.04 9.65
C ILE A 226 20.02 2.56 9.66
N GLY A 227 20.43 2.01 8.52
CA GLY A 227 20.70 0.58 8.31
C GLY A 227 19.44 -0.22 7.95
N MET A 228 19.62 -1.21 7.06
CA MET A 228 18.54 -2.05 6.52
C MET A 228 17.67 -2.70 7.59
N GLY A 229 18.28 -3.30 8.63
CA GLY A 229 17.52 -3.97 9.70
C GLY A 229 16.58 -3.04 10.45
N MET A 230 17.04 -1.83 10.78
CA MET A 230 16.19 -0.82 11.41
C MET A 230 15.15 -0.27 10.43
N GLY A 231 15.52 -0.11 9.15
CA GLY A 231 14.61 0.24 8.07
C GLY A 231 13.41 -0.70 7.96
N ILE A 232 13.67 -2.01 7.97
CA ILE A 232 12.65 -3.05 7.93
C ILE A 232 11.74 -2.97 9.17
N VAL A 233 12.30 -2.88 10.38
CA VAL A 233 11.49 -2.78 11.61
C VAL A 233 10.61 -1.52 11.61
N ASN A 234 11.16 -0.37 11.22
CA ASN A 234 10.40 0.88 11.13
C ASN A 234 9.25 0.75 10.14
N THR A 235 9.50 0.10 9.01
CA THR A 235 8.51 -0.10 7.96
C THR A 235 7.43 -1.05 8.46
N LYS A 236 7.79 -2.26 8.92
CA LYS A 236 6.84 -3.31 9.28
C LYS A 236 6.07 -3.05 10.58
N ILE A 237 6.58 -2.25 11.52
CA ILE A 237 5.94 -2.07 12.83
C ILE A 237 5.66 -0.59 13.11
N SER A 238 6.69 0.25 13.12
CA SER A 238 6.55 1.63 13.62
C SER A 238 5.62 2.49 12.76
N LEU A 239 5.70 2.38 11.43
CA LEU A 239 4.83 3.12 10.52
C LEU A 239 3.35 2.70 10.67
N PRO A 240 2.98 1.40 10.55
CA PRO A 240 1.64 0.89 10.84
C PRO A 240 1.07 1.32 12.20
N MET A 241 1.89 1.25 13.25
CA MET A 241 1.50 1.72 14.60
C MET A 241 1.16 3.20 14.60
N ASN A 242 2.01 4.03 14.02
CA ASN A 242 1.85 5.48 14.02
C ASN A 242 0.61 5.92 13.24
N VAL A 243 0.38 5.35 12.05
CA VAL A 243 -0.79 5.72 11.23
C VAL A 243 -2.10 5.27 11.86
N LEU A 244 -2.13 4.07 12.46
CA LEU A 244 -3.31 3.60 13.19
C LEU A 244 -3.62 4.51 14.37
N ALA A 245 -2.60 4.80 15.20
CA ALA A 245 -2.76 5.68 16.34
C ALA A 245 -3.17 7.10 15.91
N GLY A 246 -2.55 7.64 14.86
CA GLY A 246 -2.84 8.96 14.32
C GLY A 246 -4.26 9.11 13.78
N LEU A 247 -4.78 8.09 13.08
CA LEU A 247 -6.17 8.09 12.61
C LEU A 247 -7.17 8.05 13.78
N ILE A 248 -6.96 7.17 14.74
CA ILE A 248 -7.85 7.03 15.90
C ILE A 248 -7.79 8.29 16.77
N TRP A 249 -6.60 8.74 17.19
CA TRP A 249 -6.44 9.96 17.98
C TRP A 249 -6.83 11.22 17.22
N GLY A 250 -6.73 11.19 15.89
CA GLY A 250 -7.28 12.22 15.01
C GLY A 250 -8.80 12.26 14.95
N ALA A 251 -9.50 11.34 15.62
CA ALA A 251 -10.96 11.19 15.59
C ALA A 251 -11.55 10.96 14.18
N VAL A 252 -10.74 10.53 13.21
CA VAL A 252 -11.21 10.20 11.84
C VAL A 252 -12.28 9.12 11.86
N PRO A 253 -12.08 7.93 12.48
CA PRO A 253 -13.12 6.89 12.50
C PRO A 253 -14.37 7.32 13.26
N GLN A 254 -14.25 8.22 14.25
CA GLN A 254 -15.40 8.80 14.95
C GLN A 254 -16.26 9.69 14.04
N ARG A 255 -15.63 10.56 13.24
CA ARG A 255 -16.34 11.46 12.31
C ARG A 255 -16.94 10.70 11.13
N TYR A 256 -16.26 9.63 10.69
CA TYR A 256 -16.61 8.83 9.52
C TYR A 256 -16.85 7.37 9.88
N PRO A 257 -17.95 7.04 10.59
CA PRO A 257 -18.17 5.73 11.20
C PRO A 257 -18.38 4.58 10.22
N ARG A 258 -18.59 4.86 8.92
CA ARG A 258 -18.73 3.82 7.88
C ARG A 258 -17.42 3.50 7.18
N LEU A 259 -16.35 4.28 7.39
CA LEU A 259 -15.05 3.97 6.82
C LEU A 259 -14.50 2.67 7.40
N ARG A 260 -13.89 1.89 6.53
CA ARG A 260 -13.18 0.66 6.84
C ARG A 260 -11.73 0.84 6.42
N PHE A 261 -10.80 0.64 7.33
CA PHE A 261 -9.37 0.76 7.10
C PHE A 261 -8.72 -0.62 7.14
N VAL A 262 -7.75 -0.86 6.26
CA VAL A 262 -6.92 -2.05 6.29
C VAL A 262 -5.47 -1.62 6.42
N ILE A 263 -4.81 -2.02 7.50
CA ILE A 263 -3.37 -1.84 7.70
C ILE A 263 -2.66 -3.02 7.04
N VAL A 264 -1.94 -2.77 5.95
CA VAL A 264 -1.44 -3.82 5.07
C VAL A 264 0.06 -3.98 5.26
N GLU A 265 0.52 -5.23 5.29
CA GLU A 265 1.91 -5.65 5.38
C GLU A 265 2.63 -5.19 6.68
N GLY A 266 1.84 -4.93 7.73
CA GLY A 266 2.31 -4.42 9.03
C GLY A 266 2.36 -5.46 10.15
N GLY A 267 1.94 -6.71 9.89
CA GLY A 267 1.77 -7.72 10.92
C GLY A 267 0.70 -7.35 11.96
N ILE A 268 0.52 -8.22 12.95
CA ILE A 268 -0.56 -8.11 13.95
C ILE A 268 -0.08 -8.17 15.40
N GLY A 269 1.15 -8.63 15.65
CA GLY A 269 1.65 -8.87 17.01
C GLY A 269 1.71 -7.62 17.92
N TRP A 270 1.85 -6.43 17.33
CA TRP A 270 1.93 -5.16 18.08
C TRP A 270 0.57 -4.57 18.44
N ILE A 271 -0.51 -5.00 17.78
CA ILE A 271 -1.83 -4.34 17.85
C ILE A 271 -2.40 -4.38 19.27
N ALA A 272 -2.37 -5.54 19.92
CA ALA A 272 -2.91 -5.68 21.28
C ALA A 272 -2.19 -4.77 22.28
N SER A 273 -0.85 -4.69 22.18
CA SER A 273 -0.01 -3.82 23.00
C SER A 273 -0.32 -2.34 22.75
N LEU A 274 -0.46 -1.92 21.50
CA LEU A 274 -0.80 -0.53 21.16
C LEU A 274 -2.18 -0.15 21.70
N LEU A 275 -3.20 -0.98 21.46
CA LEU A 275 -4.57 -0.69 21.90
C LEU A 275 -4.67 -0.63 23.42
N GLY A 276 -3.99 -1.54 24.14
CA GLY A 276 -3.92 -1.50 25.60
C GLY A 276 -3.28 -0.22 26.13
N LEU A 277 -2.21 0.23 25.48
CA LEU A 277 -1.56 1.51 25.78
C LEU A 277 -2.52 2.69 25.52
N MET A 278 -3.14 2.74 24.34
CA MET A 278 -4.05 3.84 23.97
C MET A 278 -5.26 3.93 24.89
N ASP A 279 -5.88 2.79 25.25
CA ASP A 279 -7.03 2.75 26.17
C ASP A 279 -6.66 3.22 27.59
N HIS A 280 -5.46 2.85 28.07
CA HIS A 280 -4.93 3.34 29.34
C HIS A 280 -4.78 4.87 29.35
N TRP A 281 -4.10 5.42 28.35
CA TRP A 281 -3.90 6.87 28.26
C TRP A 281 -5.20 7.63 28.00
N TRP A 282 -6.14 7.06 27.24
CA TRP A 282 -7.48 7.62 27.13
C TRP A 282 -8.14 7.70 28.50
N THR A 283 -8.17 6.61 29.27
CA THR A 283 -8.83 6.57 30.59
C THR A 283 -8.31 7.65 31.54
N ASP A 284 -6.99 7.85 31.56
CA ASP A 284 -6.33 8.77 32.48
C ASP A 284 -6.45 10.24 32.02
N HIS A 285 -6.42 10.50 30.71
CA HIS A 285 -6.14 11.85 30.18
C HIS A 285 -7.14 12.38 29.15
N TYR A 286 -8.15 11.61 28.73
CA TYR A 286 -9.12 12.04 27.69
C TYR A 286 -9.77 13.41 27.97
N ARG A 287 -9.92 13.77 29.25
CA ARG A 287 -10.55 15.03 29.70
C ARG A 287 -9.83 16.28 29.16
N TRP A 288 -8.54 16.20 28.86
CA TRP A 288 -7.74 17.34 28.38
C TRP A 288 -7.00 17.07 27.06
N MET A 289 -7.12 15.86 26.50
CA MET A 289 -6.67 15.56 25.13
C MET A 289 -7.61 16.15 24.08
N GLU A 290 -7.05 16.62 22.97
CA GLU A 290 -7.81 17.04 21.77
C GLU A 290 -7.23 16.36 20.52
N PRO A 291 -8.06 15.98 19.54
CA PRO A 291 -9.53 16.01 19.58
C PRO A 291 -10.12 14.98 20.56
N LYS A 292 -11.33 15.26 21.06
CA LYS A 292 -12.06 14.32 21.93
C LYS A 292 -12.47 13.03 21.20
N LEU A 293 -12.20 11.90 21.86
CA LEU A 293 -12.78 10.60 21.54
C LEU A 293 -13.88 10.23 22.54
N ASN A 294 -15.05 9.88 22.03
CA ASN A 294 -16.25 9.54 22.81
C ASN A 294 -16.24 8.10 23.34
N GLU A 295 -15.35 7.26 22.82
CA GLU A 295 -15.22 5.85 23.14
C GLU A 295 -13.73 5.53 23.33
N LEU A 296 -13.44 4.37 23.91
CA LEU A 296 -12.09 3.83 23.98
C LEU A 296 -11.48 3.71 22.57
N PRO A 297 -10.20 4.06 22.37
CA PRO A 297 -9.46 3.80 21.13
C PRO A 297 -9.69 2.40 20.55
N SER A 298 -9.67 1.37 21.40
CA SER A 298 -9.91 0.00 20.98
C SER A 298 -11.31 -0.27 20.42
N SER A 299 -12.34 0.52 20.78
CA SER A 299 -13.68 0.42 20.18
C SER A 299 -13.66 0.82 18.71
N TYR A 300 -12.91 1.86 18.35
CA TYR A 300 -12.75 2.26 16.94
C TYR A 300 -12.03 1.20 16.13
N PHE A 301 -10.94 0.64 16.67
CA PHE A 301 -10.22 -0.46 16.03
C PHE A 301 -11.15 -1.62 15.68
N ARG A 302 -11.86 -2.17 16.69
CA ARG A 302 -12.74 -3.34 16.51
C ARG A 302 -13.86 -3.09 15.50
N ARG A 303 -14.31 -1.85 15.34
CA ARG A 303 -15.42 -1.49 14.46
C ARG A 303 -14.98 -1.23 13.02
N GLN A 304 -13.79 -0.66 12.81
CA GLN A 304 -13.43 -0.01 11.54
C GLN A 304 -12.06 -0.42 10.98
N PHE A 305 -11.26 -1.21 11.69
CA PHE A 305 -9.91 -1.55 11.27
C PHE A 305 -9.71 -3.06 11.12
N TRP A 306 -9.00 -3.42 10.06
CA TRP A 306 -8.45 -4.75 9.78
C TRP A 306 -6.94 -4.61 9.59
N ALA A 307 -6.21 -5.71 9.75
CA ALA A 307 -4.78 -5.76 9.52
C ALA A 307 -4.40 -7.08 8.83
N THR A 308 -3.37 -7.04 7.98
CA THR A 308 -2.83 -8.24 7.33
C THR A 308 -1.57 -8.72 8.05
N PHE A 309 -1.25 -10.00 7.88
CA PHE A 309 -0.03 -10.64 8.33
C PHE A 309 0.34 -11.75 7.36
N GLU A 310 1.61 -12.15 7.36
CA GLU A 310 2.15 -13.21 6.50
C GLU A 310 2.45 -14.46 7.33
N ASP A 311 3.43 -14.36 8.24
CA ASP A 311 3.92 -15.48 9.06
C ASP A 311 3.89 -15.20 10.57
N ASP A 312 3.28 -14.09 10.99
CA ASP A 312 3.13 -13.70 12.40
C ASP A 312 2.59 -14.85 13.26
N ARG A 313 3.31 -15.17 14.33
CA ARG A 313 2.76 -16.04 15.37
C ARG A 313 1.63 -15.30 16.06
N ALA A 314 0.53 -16.01 16.34
CA ALA A 314 -0.48 -15.51 17.26
C ALA A 314 0.20 -15.17 18.61
N GLY A 315 0.16 -13.89 18.97
CA GLY A 315 0.63 -13.39 20.26
C GLY A 315 -0.25 -13.81 21.42
#